data_AF-A0A7K2X0V5-F1
#
_entry.id   AF-A0A7K2X0V5-F1
#
_cell.length_a   1.000
_cell.length_b   1.000
_cell.length_c   1.000
_cell.angle_alpha   90.00
_cell.angle_beta   90.00
_cell.angle_gamma   90.00
#
_symmetry.space_group_name_H-M   'P 1'
#
loop_
_entity.id
_entity.type
_entity.pdbx_description
1 polymer ?
#
loop_
_entity_poly.entity_id
_entity_poly.type
_entity_poly.pdbx_seq_one_letter_code
_entity_poly.pdbx_strand_id
1 'polypeptide(L)'
;MSRTARRKRSTVANRAIAATAALLLGGGGLIAANFYASAGEGWSKDKQPPAQAENAAQQMSTIDCPEVANAITDVPEAARAAVDQELAGIDSQITEAYQKFADQKAQIEQDPTVADNAILNPLKDKRLESFGKISAAITGAGGQQPQGLDALAPCTLRAQAAQDPAAS
;
A
#
# COMPACT_ATOMS: atom_id res chain seq x y z
N MET A 1 -51.27 -25.50 25.38
CA MET A 1 -51.64 -24.55 26.46
C MET A 1 -50.81 -24.98 27.67
N SER A 2 -49.89 -24.24 28.28
CA SER A 2 -49.64 -22.80 28.36
C SER A 2 -48.17 -22.56 28.73
N ARG A 3 -47.55 -21.55 28.13
CA ARG A 3 -46.18 -21.07 28.43
C ARG A 3 -46.26 -20.09 29.61
N THR A 4 -45.52 -20.32 30.69
CA THR A 4 -45.35 -19.39 31.82
C THR A 4 -43.90 -18.90 31.82
N ALA A 5 -43.60 -17.70 31.34
CA ALA A 5 -43.73 -16.37 31.97
C ALA A 5 -42.50 -15.92 32.80
N ARG A 6 -41.58 -15.24 32.09
CA ARG A 6 -41.06 -13.88 32.33
C ARG A 6 -40.90 -13.39 33.79
N ARG A 7 -39.65 -13.05 34.16
CA ARG A 7 -39.12 -11.86 34.89
C ARG A 7 -37.84 -12.28 35.62
N LYS A 8 -36.71 -11.56 35.62
CA LYS A 8 -36.37 -10.22 36.16
C LYS A 8 -34.82 -10.14 35.98
N ARG A 9 -34.08 -9.04 35.86
CA ARG A 9 -34.29 -7.61 36.00
C ARG A 9 -33.01 -6.99 35.44
N SER A 10 -33.13 -6.03 34.52
CA SER A 10 -32.04 -5.15 34.15
C SER A 10 -31.62 -4.33 35.37
N THR A 11 -30.32 -4.24 35.62
CA THR A 11 -29.75 -3.22 36.51
C THR A 11 -28.86 -2.31 35.67
N VAL A 12 -29.51 -1.51 34.84
CA VAL A 12 -28.95 -0.23 34.38
C VAL A 12 -29.05 0.70 35.59
N ALA A 13 -28.02 0.69 36.43
CA ALA A 13 -27.99 1.49 37.65
C ALA A 13 -27.10 2.72 37.46
N ASN A 14 -27.82 3.82 37.24
CA ASN A 14 -27.60 5.17 37.73
C ASN A 14 -26.47 6.04 37.15
N ARG A 15 -26.95 7.09 36.49
CA ARG A 15 -26.31 8.36 36.15
C ARG A 15 -26.22 9.30 37.37
N ALA A 16 -25.38 10.33 37.19
CA ALA A 16 -25.22 11.59 37.93
C ALA A 16 -24.28 11.48 39.15
N ILE A 17 -23.28 12.36 39.32
CA ILE A 17 -23.40 13.81 39.52
C ILE A 17 -22.23 14.58 38.89
N ALA A 18 -22.54 15.78 38.43
CA ALA A 18 -21.66 16.81 37.89
C ALA A 18 -20.62 17.34 38.90
N ALA A 19 -19.43 17.67 38.41
CA ALA A 19 -18.54 18.63 39.05
C ALA A 19 -17.91 19.54 37.99
N THR A 20 -18.00 20.83 38.25
CA THR A 20 -17.67 21.97 37.39
C THR A 20 -16.17 22.19 37.20
N ALA A 21 -15.88 22.93 36.13
CA ALA A 21 -14.58 23.29 35.56
C ALA A 21 -13.45 23.70 36.51
N ALA A 22 -12.25 23.18 36.23
CA ALA A 22 -10.98 23.89 36.41
C ALA A 22 -10.21 23.78 35.08
N LEU A 23 -10.23 24.85 34.27
CA LEU A 23 -9.35 24.99 33.11
C LEU A 23 -7.93 25.27 33.62
N LEU A 24 -7.15 24.21 33.82
CA LEU A 24 -5.70 24.31 34.00
C LEU A 24 -5.07 24.56 32.63
N LEU A 25 -4.79 25.83 32.34
CA LEU A 25 -3.91 26.24 31.27
C LEU A 25 -2.49 25.75 31.59
N GLY A 26 -2.00 24.79 30.80
CA GLY A 26 -0.57 24.51 30.63
C GLY A 26 -0.01 23.41 31.54
N GLY A 27 0.32 22.27 30.93
CA GLY A 27 1.15 21.22 31.53
C GLY A 27 0.94 19.87 30.87
N GLY A 28 1.83 19.51 29.93
CA GLY A 28 1.76 18.26 29.19
C GLY A 28 1.86 17.03 30.09
N GLY A 29 1.01 16.04 29.83
CA GLY A 29 1.05 14.72 30.44
C GLY A 29 0.64 13.67 29.42
N LEU A 30 1.61 12.89 28.93
CA LEU A 30 1.34 11.70 28.13
C LEU A 30 0.88 10.58 29.07
N ILE A 31 -0.43 10.38 29.18
CA ILE A 31 -0.99 9.18 29.80
C ILE A 31 -1.02 8.09 28.72
N ALA A 32 0.05 7.30 28.62
CA ALA A 32 0.05 6.06 27.86
C ALA A 32 -0.74 5.00 28.63
N ALA A 33 -2.04 4.88 28.35
CA ALA A 33 -2.85 3.78 28.86
C ALA A 33 -2.53 2.50 28.05
N ASN A 34 -1.51 1.75 28.47
CA ASN A 34 -1.31 0.38 27.99
C ASN A 34 -2.31 -0.54 28.69
N PHE A 35 -3.54 -0.62 28.18
CA PHE A 35 -4.46 -1.69 28.55
C PHE A 35 -4.06 -2.97 27.83
N TYR A 36 -3.05 -3.65 28.36
CA TYR A 36 -2.78 -5.04 28.04
C TYR A 36 -2.96 -5.87 29.31
N ALA A 37 -4.16 -6.41 29.46
CA ALA A 37 -4.40 -7.51 30.37
C ALA A 37 -3.80 -8.78 29.74
N SER A 38 -2.58 -9.12 30.13
CA SER A 38 -2.07 -10.48 30.05
C SER A 38 -1.10 -10.70 31.20
N ALA A 39 -1.54 -11.50 32.15
CA ALA A 39 -0.72 -12.04 33.22
C ALA A 39 0.31 -12.99 32.60
N GLY A 40 1.58 -12.72 32.86
CA GLY A 40 2.69 -13.57 32.45
C GLY A 40 3.99 -13.01 33.03
N GLU A 41 4.40 -13.56 34.18
CA GLU A 41 5.72 -13.37 34.78
C GLU A 41 6.85 -13.75 33.81
N GLY A 42 7.93 -12.96 33.78
CA GLY A 42 9.25 -13.47 33.34
C GLY A 42 10.04 -12.63 32.32
N TRP A 43 10.84 -11.68 32.84
CA TRP A 43 12.28 -11.46 32.55
C TRP A 43 12.83 -11.21 31.11
N SER A 44 13.60 -10.12 31.01
CA SER A 44 14.66 -9.74 30.01
C SER A 44 14.20 -8.89 28.83
N LYS A 45 14.50 -7.58 28.83
CA LYS A 45 15.72 -6.91 28.32
C LYS A 45 15.85 -6.89 26.80
N ASP A 46 15.71 -5.67 26.28
CA ASP A 46 16.40 -5.12 25.11
C ASP A 46 16.12 -5.77 23.76
N LYS A 47 15.25 -5.12 22.95
CA LYS A 47 15.42 -4.74 21.53
C LYS A 47 14.05 -4.36 20.95
N GLN A 48 13.62 -3.11 21.17
CA GLN A 48 12.58 -2.50 20.36
C GLN A 48 13.15 -2.33 18.93
N PRO A 49 12.57 -2.94 17.87
CA PRO A 49 12.90 -2.54 16.50
C PRO A 49 12.47 -1.08 16.30
N PRO A 50 13.11 -0.31 15.40
CA PRO A 50 12.70 1.06 15.17
C PRO A 50 11.25 1.10 14.68
N ALA A 51 10.36 1.69 15.49
CA ALA A 51 8.96 1.93 15.14
C ALA A 51 8.79 2.71 13.81
N GLN A 52 9.86 3.26 13.25
CA GLN A 52 9.88 3.90 11.93
C GLN A 52 9.64 2.91 10.77
N ALA A 53 10.07 1.64 10.89
CA ALA A 53 9.89 0.65 9.83
C ALA A 53 8.44 0.12 9.77
N GLU A 54 7.82 -0.09 10.94
CA GLU A 54 6.42 -0.51 11.04
C GLU A 54 5.47 0.59 10.55
N ASN A 55 5.74 1.87 10.85
CA ASN A 55 4.92 2.98 10.37
C ASN A 55 5.05 3.22 8.85
N ALA A 56 6.20 2.94 8.25
CA ALA A 56 6.39 3.10 6.80
C ALA A 56 5.58 2.08 5.98
N ALA A 57 5.45 0.84 6.47
CA ALA A 57 4.63 -0.19 5.84
C ALA A 57 3.13 0.17 5.87
N GLN A 58 2.66 0.79 6.96
CA GLN A 58 1.27 1.25 7.09
C GLN A 58 0.92 2.46 6.21
N GLN A 59 1.91 3.11 5.59
CA GLN A 59 1.72 4.27 4.73
C GLN A 59 1.83 3.94 3.23
N MET A 60 2.30 2.75 2.88
CA MET A 60 2.39 2.30 1.48
C MET A 60 1.01 2.25 0.85
N SER A 61 0.85 2.95 -0.26
CA SER A 61 -0.49 3.18 -0.81
C SER A 61 -0.51 3.48 -2.31
N THR A 62 0.66 3.54 -2.95
CA THR A 62 0.80 3.71 -4.40
C THR A 62 1.85 2.81 -4.99
N ILE A 63 1.62 2.34 -6.21
CA ILE A 63 2.59 1.60 -7.03
C ILE A 63 3.26 2.60 -7.99
N ASP A 64 4.56 2.77 -7.83
CA ASP A 64 5.37 3.66 -8.66
C ASP A 64 6.19 2.82 -9.65
N CYS A 65 5.96 3.06 -10.94
CA CYS A 65 6.63 2.37 -12.02
C CYS A 65 7.51 3.35 -12.80
N PRO A 66 8.78 3.02 -13.08
CA PRO A 66 9.65 3.87 -13.91
C PRO A 66 9.04 4.14 -15.29
N GLU A 67 9.22 5.38 -15.76
CA GLU A 67 8.72 5.84 -17.05
C GLU A 67 9.56 5.29 -18.22
N VAL A 68 8.88 4.92 -19.30
CA VAL A 68 9.46 4.18 -20.44
C VAL A 68 9.74 5.10 -21.63
N ALA A 69 9.07 6.26 -21.70
CA ALA A 69 9.12 7.17 -22.85
C ALA A 69 10.55 7.59 -23.23
N ASN A 70 11.44 7.77 -22.25
CA ASN A 70 12.82 8.18 -22.51
C ASN A 70 13.71 7.05 -23.06
N ALA A 71 13.32 5.79 -22.89
CA ALA A 71 14.10 4.63 -23.32
C ALA A 71 13.73 4.13 -24.72
N ILE A 72 12.54 4.50 -25.21
CA ILE A 72 12.06 4.16 -26.56
C ILE A 72 12.22 5.39 -27.44
N THR A 73 13.39 5.51 -28.08
CA THR A 73 13.68 6.57 -29.06
C THR A 73 13.64 6.00 -30.47
N ASP A 74 13.16 6.79 -31.44
CA ASP A 74 13.12 6.45 -32.86
C ASP A 74 12.28 5.23 -33.25
N VAL A 75 10.98 5.25 -32.92
CA VAL A 75 10.03 4.21 -33.34
C VAL A 75 9.70 4.32 -34.85
N PRO A 76 10.01 3.30 -35.67
CA PRO A 76 9.64 3.28 -37.08
C PRO A 76 8.12 3.38 -37.26
N GLU A 77 7.66 4.05 -38.32
CA GLU A 77 6.22 4.27 -38.55
C GLU A 77 5.40 2.97 -38.54
N ALA A 78 5.95 1.90 -39.14
CA ALA A 78 5.32 0.59 -39.17
C ALA A 78 5.19 -0.10 -37.78
N ALA A 79 5.99 0.31 -36.79
CA ALA A 79 5.96 -0.26 -35.44
C ALA A 79 5.07 0.53 -34.46
N ARG A 80 4.69 1.78 -34.79
CA ARG A 80 4.03 2.70 -33.84
C ARG A 80 2.79 2.10 -33.20
N ALA A 81 1.86 1.57 -34.01
CA ALA A 81 0.63 0.99 -33.50
C ALA A 81 0.87 -0.21 -32.55
N ALA A 82 1.87 -1.04 -32.84
CA ALA A 82 2.23 -2.16 -31.97
C ALA A 82 2.86 -1.70 -30.66
N VAL A 83 3.74 -0.68 -30.71
CA VAL A 83 4.32 -0.07 -29.51
C VAL A 83 3.24 0.58 -28.66
N ASP A 84 2.33 1.36 -29.25
CA ASP A 84 1.22 2.02 -28.54
C ASP A 84 0.31 0.99 -27.86
N GLN A 85 0.03 -0.13 -28.53
CA GLN A 85 -0.78 -1.21 -27.95
C GLN A 85 -0.10 -1.84 -26.73
N GLU A 86 1.22 -2.08 -26.78
CA GLU A 86 1.95 -2.64 -25.64
C GLU A 86 2.06 -1.63 -24.49
N LEU A 87 2.23 -0.33 -24.77
CA LEU A 87 2.22 0.71 -23.74
C LEU A 87 0.85 0.80 -23.04
N ALA A 88 -0.25 0.78 -23.80
CA ALA A 88 -1.60 0.72 -23.23
C ALA A 88 -1.83 -0.57 -22.43
N GLY A 89 -1.22 -1.68 -22.86
CA GLY A 89 -1.20 -2.94 -22.13
C GLY A 89 -0.51 -2.81 -20.78
N ILE A 90 0.65 -2.15 -20.72
CA ILE A 90 1.38 -1.87 -19.48
C ILE A 90 0.52 -1.04 -18.52
N ASP A 91 -0.15 0.00 -18.99
CA ASP A 91 -1.04 0.82 -18.14
C ASP A 91 -2.19 0.00 -17.53
N SER A 92 -2.73 -0.94 -18.32
CA SER A 92 -3.75 -1.87 -17.85
C SER A 92 -3.20 -2.80 -16.77
N GLN A 93 -1.99 -3.34 -16.96
CA GLN A 93 -1.33 -4.21 -15.97
C GLN A 93 -1.07 -3.46 -14.65
N ILE A 94 -0.67 -2.18 -14.72
CA ILE A 94 -0.48 -1.33 -13.55
C ILE A 94 -1.82 -1.11 -12.84
N THR A 95 -2.88 -0.83 -13.59
CA THR A 95 -4.24 -0.67 -13.02
C THR A 95 -4.72 -1.92 -12.30
N GLU A 96 -4.53 -3.11 -12.89
CA GLU A 96 -4.83 -4.39 -12.24
C GLU A 96 -4.02 -4.58 -10.95
N ALA A 97 -2.73 -4.20 -10.96
CA ALA A 97 -1.88 -4.29 -9.78
C ALA A 97 -2.37 -3.36 -8.66
N TYR A 98 -2.82 -2.15 -9.00
CA TYR A 98 -3.43 -1.21 -8.05
C TYR A 98 -4.71 -1.76 -7.43
N GLN A 99 -5.58 -2.39 -8.24
CA GLN A 99 -6.80 -3.04 -7.74
C GLN A 99 -6.46 -4.17 -6.75
N LYS A 100 -5.52 -5.06 -7.12
CA LYS A 100 -5.05 -6.12 -6.24
C LYS A 100 -4.45 -5.60 -4.94
N PHE A 101 -3.67 -4.51 -5.02
CA PHE A 101 -3.13 -3.85 -3.84
C PHE A 101 -4.23 -3.35 -2.90
N ALA A 102 -5.27 -2.70 -3.44
CA ALA A 102 -6.40 -2.24 -2.65
C ALA A 102 -7.14 -3.40 -1.98
N ASP A 103 -7.37 -4.50 -2.70
CA ASP A 103 -8.06 -5.69 -2.20
C ASP A 103 -7.26 -6.43 -1.11
N GLN A 104 -5.94 -6.41 -1.20
CA GLN A 104 -5.03 -7.11 -0.29
C GLN A 104 -4.43 -6.21 0.80
N LYS A 105 -4.85 -4.94 0.88
CA LYS A 105 -4.23 -3.93 1.76
C LYS A 105 -4.09 -4.40 3.20
N ALA A 106 -5.14 -4.99 3.78
CA ALA A 106 -5.11 -5.49 5.16
C ALA A 106 -4.09 -6.63 5.39
N GLN A 107 -3.84 -7.46 4.37
CA GLN A 107 -2.84 -8.54 4.44
C GLN A 107 -1.43 -7.97 4.30
N ILE A 108 -1.26 -6.98 3.42
CA ILE A 108 0.02 -6.28 3.21
C ILE A 108 0.42 -5.47 4.44
N GLU A 109 -0.55 -4.88 5.15
CA GLU A 109 -0.31 -4.20 6.44
C GLU A 109 0.16 -5.16 7.54
N GLN A 110 -0.21 -6.44 7.46
CA GLN A 110 0.23 -7.48 8.40
C GLN A 110 1.56 -8.11 7.97
N ASP A 111 1.74 -8.33 6.67
CA ASP A 111 2.94 -8.90 6.07
C ASP A 111 3.27 -8.18 4.74
N PRO A 112 4.25 -7.26 4.76
CA PRO A 112 4.65 -6.51 3.57
C PRO A 112 5.15 -7.38 2.41
N THR A 113 5.64 -8.60 2.68
CA THR A 113 6.15 -9.51 1.63
C THR A 113 5.05 -9.99 0.68
N VAL A 114 3.78 -9.90 1.10
CA VAL A 114 2.61 -10.18 0.25
C VAL A 114 2.59 -9.24 -0.95
N ALA A 115 2.93 -7.96 -0.77
CA ALA A 115 2.96 -7.01 -1.88
C ALA A 115 4.00 -7.39 -2.94
N ASP A 116 5.20 -7.77 -2.51
CA ASP A 116 6.25 -8.20 -3.43
C ASP A 116 5.82 -9.43 -4.23
N ASN A 117 5.32 -10.46 -3.55
CA ASN A 117 5.05 -11.75 -4.16
C ASN A 117 3.76 -11.77 -5.00
N ALA A 118 2.69 -11.13 -4.53
CA ALA A 118 1.38 -11.19 -5.18
C ALA A 118 1.16 -10.07 -6.20
N ILE A 119 1.92 -8.96 -6.10
CA ILE A 119 1.67 -7.75 -6.88
C ILE A 119 2.91 -7.32 -7.66
N LEU A 120 4.01 -6.95 -6.99
CA LEU A 120 5.15 -6.33 -7.67
C LEU A 120 5.93 -7.29 -8.55
N ASN A 121 6.19 -8.53 -8.10
CA ASN A 121 6.89 -9.54 -8.91
C ASN A 121 6.08 -9.93 -10.16
N PRO A 122 4.78 -10.28 -10.06
CA PRO A 122 3.96 -10.53 -11.24
C PRO A 122 3.86 -9.31 -12.18
N LEU A 123 3.78 -8.10 -11.64
CA LEU A 123 3.76 -6.88 -12.45
C LEU A 123 5.07 -6.68 -13.21
N LYS A 124 6.22 -6.89 -12.54
CA LYS A 124 7.54 -6.82 -13.17
C LYS A 124 7.65 -7.80 -14.33
N ASP A 125 7.22 -9.05 -14.14
CA ASP A 125 7.33 -10.08 -15.18
C ASP A 125 6.45 -9.75 -16.40
N LYS A 126 5.20 -9.28 -16.17
CA LYS A 126 4.32 -8.82 -17.25
C LYS A 126 4.89 -7.61 -18.00
N ARG A 127 5.48 -6.64 -17.28
CA ARG A 127 6.12 -5.47 -17.90
C ARG A 127 7.33 -5.86 -18.74
N LEU A 128 8.17 -6.78 -18.25
CA LEU A 128 9.28 -7.35 -19.02
C LEU A 128 8.80 -8.00 -20.32
N GLU A 129 7.70 -8.75 -20.26
CA GLU A 129 7.10 -9.35 -21.46
C GLU A 129 6.67 -8.29 -22.49
N SER A 130 5.95 -7.25 -22.06
CA SER A 130 5.55 -6.14 -22.94
C SER A 130 6.74 -5.37 -23.50
N PHE A 131 7.79 -5.14 -22.71
CA PHE A 131 9.04 -4.53 -23.20
C PHE A 131 9.74 -5.39 -24.25
N GLY A 132 9.73 -6.72 -24.08
CA GLY A 132 10.21 -7.65 -25.09
C GLY A 132 9.43 -7.53 -26.41
N LYS A 133 8.10 -7.39 -26.34
CA LYS A 133 7.24 -7.20 -27.52
C LYS A 133 7.48 -5.86 -28.21
N ILE A 134 7.67 -4.78 -27.45
CA ILE A 134 8.04 -3.46 -27.98
C ILE A 134 9.38 -3.55 -28.73
N SER A 135 10.39 -4.16 -28.11
CA SER A 135 11.70 -4.35 -28.73
C SER A 135 11.60 -5.16 -30.03
N ALA A 136 10.84 -6.25 -30.02
CA ALA A 136 10.59 -7.09 -31.19
C ALA A 136 9.84 -6.35 -32.30
N ALA A 137 8.85 -5.52 -31.97
CA ALA A 137 8.09 -4.72 -32.94
C ALA A 137 8.99 -3.68 -33.63
N ILE A 138 9.81 -2.97 -32.85
CA ILE A 138 10.75 -1.96 -33.37
C ILE A 138 11.80 -2.60 -34.27
N THR A 139 12.46 -3.66 -33.81
CA THR A 139 13.50 -4.36 -34.59
C THR A 139 12.93 -5.04 -35.84
N GLY A 140 11.74 -5.63 -35.74
CA GLY A 140 11.03 -6.21 -36.88
C GLY A 140 10.66 -5.19 -37.96
N ALA A 141 10.48 -3.93 -37.60
CA ALA A 141 10.25 -2.83 -38.52
C ALA A 141 11.53 -2.15 -39.04
N GLY A 142 12.72 -2.72 -38.73
CA GLY A 142 14.01 -2.19 -39.15
C GLY A 142 14.58 -1.08 -38.25
N GLY A 143 13.98 -0.86 -37.08
CA GLY A 143 14.51 0.05 -36.06
C GLY A 143 15.63 -0.58 -35.23
N GLN A 144 16.31 0.26 -34.45
CA GLN A 144 17.33 -0.20 -33.50
C GLN A 144 16.66 -0.76 -32.22
N GLN A 145 17.23 -1.82 -31.66
CA GLN A 145 16.78 -2.37 -30.38
C GLN A 145 16.90 -1.33 -29.27
N PRO A 146 15.80 -0.99 -28.55
CA PRO A 146 15.86 -0.14 -27.37
C PRO A 146 16.72 -0.78 -26.27
N GLN A 147 17.49 0.04 -25.55
CA GLN A 147 18.35 -0.42 -24.47
C GLN A 147 17.78 -0.04 -23.10
N GLY A 148 18.07 -0.86 -22.09
CA GLY A 148 17.74 -0.54 -20.70
C GLY A 148 16.28 -0.71 -20.30
N LEU A 149 15.39 -1.22 -21.18
CA LEU A 149 13.98 -1.44 -20.85
C LEU A 149 13.79 -2.39 -19.66
N ASP A 150 14.62 -3.43 -19.55
CA ASP A 150 14.50 -4.40 -18.46
C ASP A 150 14.70 -3.78 -17.07
N ALA A 151 15.55 -2.76 -16.98
CA ALA A 151 15.80 -2.03 -15.74
C ALA A 151 14.61 -1.16 -15.32
N LEU A 152 13.68 -0.87 -16.23
CA LEU A 152 12.47 -0.08 -15.99
C LEU A 152 11.28 -0.93 -15.56
N ALA A 153 11.37 -2.26 -15.68
CA ALA A 153 10.25 -3.16 -15.42
C ALA A 153 9.85 -3.24 -13.94
N PRO A 154 10.79 -3.27 -12.97
CA PRO A 154 10.43 -3.28 -11.57
C PRO A 154 9.63 -2.03 -11.19
N CYS A 155 8.48 -2.23 -10.53
CA CYS A 155 7.76 -1.16 -9.85
C CYS A 155 8.00 -1.27 -8.34
N THR A 156 7.78 -0.19 -7.62
CA THR A 156 7.97 -0.11 -6.16
C THR A 156 6.70 0.37 -5.49
N LEU A 157 6.56 0.08 -4.20
CA LEU A 157 5.55 0.75 -3.37
C LEU A 157 6.10 2.06 -2.83
N ARG A 158 5.30 3.13 -2.96
CA ARG A 158 5.56 4.42 -2.34
C ARG A 158 4.52 4.69 -1.26
N ALA A 159 4.98 5.26 -0.14
CA ALA A 159 4.10 5.84 0.85
C ALA A 159 3.49 7.13 0.31
N GLN A 160 2.16 7.29 0.38
CA GLN A 160 1.56 8.61 0.23
C GLN A 160 2.09 9.44 1.40
N ALA A 161 2.99 10.38 1.12
CA ALA A 161 3.26 11.45 2.07
C ALA A 161 1.90 12.09 2.35
N ALA A 162 1.48 12.10 3.61
CA ALA A 162 0.31 12.87 4.03
C ALA A 162 0.46 14.24 3.38
N GLN A 163 -0.47 14.59 2.49
CA GLN A 163 -0.46 15.84 1.76
C GLN A 163 -0.32 16.96 2.80
N ASP A 164 0.85 17.58 2.90
CA ASP A 164 1.08 18.72 3.79
C ASP A 164 0.07 19.80 3.38
N PRO A 165 -0.92 20.17 4.21
CA PRO A 165 -1.88 21.21 3.87
C PRO A 165 -1.27 22.63 4.00
N ALA A 166 0.04 22.76 3.83
CA ALA A 166 0.81 23.98 4.10
C ALA A 166 1.30 24.69 2.82
N ALA A 167 0.62 24.52 1.69
CA ALA A 167 0.85 25.30 0.49
C ALA A 167 -0.49 25.82 -0.07
N SER A 168 -1.03 26.85 0.57
CA SER A 168 -2.01 27.78 0.01
C SER A 168 -1.83 29.15 0.66
#